data_AF-A0A0B6B0Y7-F1
#
_entry.id   AF-A0A0B6B0Y7-F1
#
_cell.length_a   1.000
_cell.length_b   1.000
_cell.length_c   1.000
_cell.angle_alpha   90.00
_cell.angle_beta   90.00
_cell.angle_gamma   90.00
#
_symmetry.space_group_name_H-M   'P 1'
#
loop_
_entity.id
_entity.type
_entity.pdbx_description
1 polymer ?
#
loop_
_entity_poly.entity_id
_entity_poly.type
_entity_poly.pdbx_seq_one_letter_code
_entity_poly.pdbx_strand_id
1 'polypeptide(L)' 'MLDKYEVLLFTRDLSNLTKDYPTCTDPLTKERMYQQIELLREVLRLHDHSEFKSSLQ' A
#
# COMPACT_ATOMS: atom_id res chain seq x y z
N MET A 1 9.78 10.39 5.51
CA MET A 1 8.45 9.99 6.01
C MET A 1 7.46 10.47 4.98
N LEU A 2 6.48 9.64 4.61
CA LEU A 2 5.46 10.06 3.65
C LEU A 2 4.68 11.24 4.19
N ASP A 3 4.34 12.20 3.33
CA ASP A 3 3.39 13.24 3.68
C ASP A 3 1.94 12.76 3.60
N LYS A 4 0.99 13.59 4.05
CA LYS A 4 -0.44 13.25 4.06
C LYS A 4 -0.99 12.97 2.66
N TYR A 5 -0.48 13.65 1.64
CA TYR A 5 -0.94 13.46 0.26
C TYR A 5 -0.45 12.12 -0.28
N GLU A 6 0.80 11.77 -0.03
CA GLU A 6 1.40 10.48 -0.40
C GLU A 6 0.67 9.31 0.28
N VAL A 7 0.34 9.43 1.57
CA VAL A 7 -0.45 8.41 2.29
C VAL A 7 -1.82 8.20 1.65
N LEU A 8 -2.51 9.28 1.26
CA LEU A 8 -3.80 9.19 0.59
C LEU A 8 -3.70 8.51 -0.79
N LEU A 9 -2.67 8.85 -1.57
CA LEU A 9 -2.42 8.21 -2.87
C LEU A 9 -2.16 6.72 -2.69
N PHE A 10 -1.27 6.34 -1.77
CA PHE A 10 -0.91 4.94 -1.56
C PHE A 10 -2.10 4.12 -1.03
N THR A 11 -2.92 4.70 -0.17
CA THR A 11 -4.15 4.07 0.34
C THR A 11 -5.16 3.84 -0.80
N ARG A 12 -5.34 4.85 -1.66
CA ARG A 12 -6.22 4.74 -2.84
C ARG A 12 -5.73 3.65 -3.79
N ASP A 13 -4.45 3.65 -4.11
CA ASP A 13 -3.88 2.70 -5.06
C ASP A 13 -3.90 1.27 -4.51
N LEU A 14 -3.65 1.09 -3.20
CA LEU A 14 -3.83 -0.20 -2.52
C LEU A 14 -5.27 -0.69 -2.61
N SER A 15 -6.25 0.19 -2.40
CA SER A 15 -7.67 -0.16 -2.51
C SER A 15 -8.04 -0.61 -3.92
N ASN A 16 -7.59 0.13 -4.94
CA ASN A 16 -7.84 -0.19 -6.35
C ASN A 16 -7.20 -1.54 -6.72
N LEU A 17 -5.92 -1.73 -6.41
CA LEU A 17 -5.20 -2.97 -6.72
C LEU A 17 -5.86 -4.18 -6.04
N THR A 18 -6.27 -4.05 -4.78
CA THR A 18 -6.94 -5.13 -4.04
C THR A 18 -8.31 -5.46 -4.64
N LYS A 19 -9.03 -4.47 -5.15
CA LYS A 19 -10.31 -4.66 -5.84
C LYS A 19 -10.15 -5.37 -7.19
N ASP A 20 -9.11 -5.04 -7.93
CA ASP A 20 -8.88 -5.57 -9.27
C ASP A 20 -8.21 -6.97 -9.25
N TYR A 21 -7.44 -7.28 -8.21
CA TYR A 21 -6.66 -8.52 -8.08
C TYR A 21 -7.46 -9.82 -8.30
N PRO A 22 -8.69 -10.00 -7.75
CA PRO A 22 -9.48 -11.21 -7.97
C PRO A 22 -9.88 -11.40 -9.43
N THR A 23 -10.07 -10.31 -10.17
CA THR A 23 -10.49 -10.32 -11.58
C THR A 23 -9.32 -10.42 -12.55
N CYS A 24 -8.08 -10.26 -12.08
CA CYS A 24 -6.89 -10.44 -12.90
C CYS A 24 -6.69 -11.92 -13.24
N THR A 25 -6.74 -12.23 -14.54
CA THR A 25 -6.57 -13.58 -15.09
C THR A 25 -5.18 -13.83 -15.67
N ASP A 26 -4.47 -12.77 -16.10
CA ASP A 26 -3.10 -12.87 -16.59
C ASP A 26 -2.13 -13.18 -15.42
N PRO A 27 -1.44 -14.34 -15.41
CA PRO A 27 -0.63 -14.75 -14.27
C PRO A 27 0.52 -13.80 -13.93
N LEU A 28 1.20 -13.27 -14.95
CA LEU A 28 2.34 -12.36 -14.77
C LEU A 28 1.90 -11.02 -14.19
N THR A 29 0.80 -10.47 -14.70
CA THR A 29 0.19 -9.25 -14.18
C THR A 29 -0.32 -9.47 -12.76
N LYS A 30 -0.95 -10.62 -12.48
CA LYS A 30 -1.45 -10.95 -11.15
C LYS A 30 -0.33 -11.02 -10.12
N GLU A 31 0.80 -11.66 -10.45
CA GLU A 31 1.97 -11.70 -9.57
C GLU A 31 2.52 -10.29 -9.29
N ARG A 32 2.64 -9.45 -10.32
CA ARG A 32 3.09 -8.06 -10.15
C ARG A 32 2.13 -7.24 -9.29
N MET A 33 0.82 -7.40 -9.49
CA MET A 33 -0.19 -6.75 -8.65
C MET A 33 -0.06 -7.19 -7.20
N TYR A 34 0.13 -8.49 -6.94
CA TYR A 34 0.36 -9.00 -5.59
C TYR A 34 1.57 -8.36 -4.93
N GLN A 35 2.70 -8.30 -5.65
CA GLN A 35 3.93 -7.65 -5.14
C GLN A 35 3.70 -6.17 -4.81
N GLN A 36 2.97 -5.43 -5.66
CA GLN A 36 2.64 -4.03 -5.40
C GLN A 36 1.71 -3.85 -4.19
N ILE A 37 0.71 -4.72 -4.04
CA ILE A 37 -0.20 -4.73 -2.87
C ILE A 37 0.60 -4.92 -1.59
N GLU A 38 1.48 -5.91 -1.54
CA GLU A 38 2.28 -6.21 -0.35
C GLU A 38 3.26 -5.07 -0.03
N LEU A 39 3.90 -4.48 -1.05
CA LEU A 39 4.78 -3.33 -0.85
C LEU A 39 4.04 -2.13 -0.27
N LEU A 40 2.86 -1.78 -0.82
CA LEU A 40 2.05 -0.66 -0.32
C LEU A 40 1.57 -0.90 1.11
N ARG A 41 1.16 -2.14 1.45
CA ARG A 41 0.79 -2.51 2.82
C ARG A 41 1.96 -2.29 3.79
N GLU A 42 3.15 -2.76 3.41
CA GLU A 42 4.33 -2.65 4.26
C GLU A 42 4.74 -1.19 4.47
N VAL A 43 4.76 -0.40 3.40
CA VAL A 43 5.10 1.03 3.46
C VAL A 43 4.14 1.81 4.34
N LEU A 44 2.82 1.59 4.21
CA LEU A 44 1.81 2.25 5.03
C LEU A 44 1.92 1.81 6.51
N ARG A 45 2.19 0.52 6.77
CA ARG A 45 2.42 0.01 8.12
C ARG A 45 3.64 0.66 8.79
N LEU A 46 4.74 0.79 8.06
CA LEU A 46 5.96 1.43 8.56
C LEU A 46 5.76 2.92 8.82
N HIS A 47 5.00 3.61 7.97
CA HIS A 47 4.64 5.01 8.16
C HIS A 47 3.82 5.20 9.46
N ASP A 48 2.76 4.41 9.66
CA ASP A 48 1.91 4.48 10.85
C ASP A 48 2.70 4.21 12.14
N HIS A 49 3.56 3.18 12.13
CA HIS A 49 4.47 2.91 13.26
C HIS A 49 5.46 4.05 13.53
N SER A 50 5.91 4.75 12.48
CA SER A 50 6.82 5.87 12.62
C SER A 50 6.11 7.12 13.16
N GLU A 51 4.88 7.40 12.72
CA GLU A 51 4.07 8.50 13.28
C GLU A 51 3.71 8.25 14.73
N PHE A 52 3.35 7.00 15.08
CA PHE A 52 3.10 6.59 16.47
C PHE A 52 4.31 6.81 17.37
N LYS A 53 5.52 6.43 16.93
CA LYS A 53 6.75 6.67 17.70
C LYS A 53 7.08 8.16 17.84
N SER A 54 6.86 8.95 16.79
CA SER A 54 7.11 10.40 16.85
C SER A 54 6.15 11.15 17.77
N SER A 55 4.95 10.63 17.99
CA SER A 55 3.94 11.23 18.87
C SER A 55 4.17 10.91 20.37
N LEU A 56 5.07 9.98 20.67
CA LEU A 56 5.41 9.53 22.03
C LEU A 56 6.71 10.16 22.59
N GLN A 57 7.41 10.98 21.81
CA GLN A 57 8.58 11.75 22.23
C GLN A 57 8.21 13.21 22.53
#